data_AF-A0A381F747-F1
#
_entry.id   AF-A0A381F747-F1
#
_cell.length_a   1.000
_cell.length_b   1.000
_cell.length_c   1.000
_cell.angle_alpha   90.00
_cell.angle_beta   90.00
_cell.angle_gamma   90.00
#
_symmetry.space_group_name_H-M   'P 1'
#
loop_
_entity.id
_entity.type
_entity.pdbx_description
1 polymer ?
#
loop_
_entity_poly.entity_id
_entity_poly.type
_entity_poly.pdbx_seq_one_letter_code
_entity_poly.pdbx_strand_id
1 'polypeptide(L)'
;MYFFNEPAEPFTSFTYYDITFLILVLIINIYIFRSSKNIKINRFMKISIFLLFFILIPYISNAIETKNIYKKFIIVDSFNLWYLIFKYPVRWSIGILEILFLSKLSEKQSATNSLSAKNPQQKC
;
A
#
# COMPACT_ATOMS: atom_id res chain seq x y z
N MET A 1 -8.93 25.03 34.78
CA MET A 1 -9.42 23.88 33.98
C MET A 1 -8.20 23.14 33.49
N TYR A 2 -7.85 22.02 34.12
CA TYR A 2 -6.70 21.22 33.69
C TYR A 2 -7.13 20.41 32.47
N PHE A 3 -6.61 20.78 31.30
CA PHE A 3 -6.68 19.91 30.13
C PHE A 3 -5.75 18.73 30.41
N PHE A 4 -6.30 17.62 30.89
CA PHE A 4 -5.60 16.35 30.82
C PHE A 4 -5.44 16.00 29.35
N ASN A 5 -4.29 16.37 28.79
CA ASN A 5 -3.84 15.82 27.53
C ASN A 5 -3.45 14.38 27.81
N GLU A 6 -4.16 13.44 27.19
CA GLU A 6 -3.83 12.02 27.28
C GLU A 6 -2.35 11.83 26.89
N PRO A 7 -1.58 11.00 27.62
CA PRO A 7 -0.26 10.60 27.17
C PRO A 7 -0.38 9.97 25.79
N ALA A 8 0.65 10.11 24.96
CA ALA A 8 0.67 9.48 23.65
C ALA A 8 0.44 7.98 23.82
N GLU A 9 -0.71 7.48 23.37
CA GLU A 9 -0.96 6.04 23.37
C GLU A 9 0.10 5.40 22.49
N PRO A 10 0.92 4.53 23.08
CA PRO A 10 1.97 3.95 22.32
C PRO A 10 1.37 2.79 21.51
N PHE A 11 1.85 2.64 20.28
CA PHE A 11 1.77 1.39 19.50
C PHE A 11 0.48 1.08 18.73
N THR A 12 -0.15 2.05 18.06
CA THR A 12 -1.02 1.71 16.92
C THR A 12 -0.19 1.57 15.65
N SER A 13 0.11 0.32 15.26
CA SER A 13 0.92 0.00 14.07
C SER A 13 0.35 0.59 12.78
N PHE A 14 -0.97 0.84 12.76
CA PHE A 14 -1.69 1.45 11.65
C PHE A 14 -2.48 2.67 12.12
N THR A 15 -2.34 3.78 11.40
CA THR A 15 -3.24 4.92 11.57
C THR A 15 -4.56 4.70 10.84
N TYR A 16 -5.59 5.51 11.15
CA TYR A 16 -6.83 5.55 10.37
C TYR A 16 -6.58 5.75 8.87
N TYR A 17 -5.60 6.57 8.51
CA TYR A 17 -5.21 6.79 7.13
C TYR A 17 -4.60 5.52 6.50
N ASP A 18 -3.70 4.85 7.21
CA ASP A 18 -3.09 3.60 6.75
C ASP A 18 -4.15 2.50 6.54
N ILE A 19 -5.15 2.40 7.43
CA ILE A 19 -6.27 1.44 7.31
C ILE A 19 -7.15 1.78 6.10
N THR A 20 -7.54 3.05 5.96
CA THR A 20 -8.37 3.51 4.83
C THR A 20 -7.66 3.24 3.51
N PHE A 21 -6.36 3.50 3.46
CA PHE A 21 -5.52 3.22 2.31
C PHE A 21 -5.44 1.72 2.00
N LEU A 22 -5.26 0.87 3.02
CA LEU A 22 -5.23 -0.59 2.86
C LEU A 22 -6.55 -1.11 2.25
N ILE A 23 -7.69 -0.62 2.73
CA ILE A 23 -9.02 -0.98 2.20
C ILE A 23 -9.12 -0.59 0.72
N LEU A 24 -8.66 0.62 0.36
CA LEU A 24 -8.67 1.09 -1.03
C LEU A 24 -7.83 0.17 -1.93
N VAL A 25 -6.62 -0.20 -1.50
CA VAL A 25 -5.76 -1.14 -2.23
C VAL A 25 -6.45 -2.50 -2.41
N LEU A 26 -7.08 -3.02 -1.35
CA LEU A 26 -7.84 -4.27 -1.40
C LEU A 26 -8.97 -4.23 -2.44
N ILE A 27 -9.74 -3.14 -2.48
CA ILE A 27 -10.82 -2.96 -3.46
C ILE A 27 -10.25 -2.94 -4.89
N ILE A 28 -9.17 -2.19 -5.11
CA ILE A 28 -8.49 -2.13 -6.41
C ILE A 28 -8.01 -3.53 -6.82
N ASN A 29 -7.42 -4.29 -5.90
CA ASN A 29 -6.92 -5.63 -6.16
C ASN A 29 -8.04 -6.61 -6.51
N ILE A 30 -9.17 -6.56 -5.78
CA ILE A 30 -10.35 -7.37 -6.10
C ILE A 30 -10.89 -7.01 -7.48
N TYR A 31 -10.97 -5.72 -7.80
CA TYR A 31 -11.41 -5.24 -9.10
C TYR A 31 -10.50 -5.73 -10.23
N ILE A 32 -9.18 -5.57 -10.07
CA ILE A 32 -8.16 -6.05 -11.01
C ILE A 32 -8.26 -7.58 -11.17
N PHE A 33 -8.38 -8.31 -10.07
CA PHE A 33 -8.48 -9.77 -10.08
C PHE A 33 -9.72 -10.24 -10.87
N ARG A 34 -10.88 -9.60 -10.64
CA ARG A 34 -12.14 -9.90 -11.34
C ARG A 34 -12.09 -9.50 -12.82
N SER A 35 -11.39 -8.43 -13.16
CA SER A 35 -11.22 -7.92 -14.53
C SER A 35 -10.01 -8.52 -15.27
N SER A 36 -9.27 -9.45 -14.65
CA SER A 36 -7.89 -9.83 -15.04
C SER A 36 -7.72 -10.56 -16.38
N LYS A 37 -8.73 -10.62 -17.24
CA LYS A 37 -8.58 -11.23 -18.57
C LYS A 37 -7.63 -10.45 -19.49
N ASN A 38 -7.43 -9.14 -19.30
CA ASN A 38 -6.72 -8.29 -20.28
C ASN A 38 -5.67 -7.30 -19.72
N ILE A 39 -5.38 -7.30 -18.42
CA ILE A 39 -4.48 -6.28 -17.83
C ILE A 39 -3.02 -6.71 -18.01
N LYS A 40 -2.31 -6.11 -18.98
CA LYS A 40 -0.86 -6.28 -19.16
C LYS A 40 -0.10 -5.35 -18.24
N ILE A 41 0.71 -5.91 -17.33
CA ILE A 41 1.53 -5.12 -16.41
C ILE A 41 2.84 -4.71 -17.10
N ASN A 42 2.90 -3.45 -17.52
CA ASN A 42 4.10 -2.87 -18.12
C ASN A 42 5.12 -2.44 -17.06
N ARG A 43 6.39 -2.32 -17.45
CA ARG A 43 7.49 -1.86 -16.57
C ARG A 43 7.18 -0.52 -15.90
N PHE A 44 6.55 0.40 -16.62
CA PHE A 44 6.11 1.70 -16.09
C PHE A 44 5.09 1.56 -14.95
N MET A 45 4.16 0.61 -15.03
CA MET A 45 3.20 0.38 -13.94
C MET A 45 3.91 -0.13 -12.69
N LYS A 46 4.87 -1.05 -12.83
CA LYS A 46 5.68 -1.54 -11.69
C LYS A 46 6.44 -0.41 -11.00
N ILE A 47 7.05 0.49 -11.79
CA ILE A 47 7.75 1.67 -11.26
C ILE A 47 6.77 2.61 -10.56
N SER A 48 5.59 2.84 -11.14
CA SER A 48 4.56 3.70 -10.54
C SER A 48 4.08 3.15 -9.19
N ILE A 49 3.81 1.85 -9.11
CA ILE A 49 3.43 1.17 -7.86
C ILE A 49 4.56 1.25 -6.84
N PHE A 50 5.81 1.03 -7.25
CA PHE A 50 6.95 1.19 -6.36
C PHE A 50 7.03 2.62 -5.79
N LEU A 51 6.94 3.64 -6.64
CA LEU A 51 6.99 5.04 -6.21
C LEU A 51 5.83 5.38 -5.24
N LEU A 52 4.65 4.85 -5.52
CA LEU A 52 3.47 5.05 -4.69
C LEU A 52 3.68 4.49 -3.27
N PHE A 53 4.03 3.19 -3.16
CA PHE A 53 4.11 2.50 -1.87
C PHE A 53 5.37 2.78 -1.06
N PHE A 54 6.50 3.07 -1.71
CA PHE A 54 7.76 3.27 -1.01
C PHE A 54 8.08 4.73 -0.71
N ILE A 55 7.50 5.67 -1.47
CA ILE A 55 7.82 7.10 -1.35
C ILE A 55 6.55 7.88 -1.00
N LEU A 56 5.54 7.87 -1.88
CA LEU A 56 4.40 8.78 -1.76
C LEU A 56 3.57 8.51 -0.50
N ILE A 57 3.20 7.25 -0.26
CA ILE A 57 2.34 6.87 0.87
C ILE A 57 3.05 7.09 2.21
N PRO A 58 4.30 6.61 2.42
CA PRO A 58 5.02 6.90 3.64
C PRO A 58 5.16 8.40 3.91
N TYR A 59 5.44 9.20 2.87
CA TYR A 59 5.57 10.64 2.98
C TYR A 59 4.27 11.33 3.41
N ILE A 60 3.16 11.06 2.70
CA ILE A 60 1.86 11.67 3.00
C ILE A 60 1.38 11.24 4.38
N SER A 61 1.47 9.95 4.69
CA SER A 61 1.02 9.41 5.98
C SER A 61 1.82 10.02 7.14
N ASN A 62 3.15 10.17 7.00
CA ASN A 62 3.97 10.85 8.00
C ASN A 62 3.65 12.33 8.14
N ALA A 63 3.39 13.05 7.05
CA ALA A 63 3.04 14.46 7.12
C ALA A 63 1.72 14.68 7.89
N ILE A 64 0.71 13.84 7.63
CA ILE A 64 -0.58 13.87 8.34
C ILE A 64 -0.38 13.54 9.82
N GLU A 65 0.36 12.48 10.12
CA GLU A 65 0.54 12.00 11.48
C GLU A 65 1.39 12.97 12.31
N THR A 66 2.44 13.56 11.72
CA THR A 66 3.22 14.64 12.33
C THR A 66 2.33 15.82 12.70
N LYS A 67 1.47 16.27 11.77
CA LYS A 67 0.53 17.37 12.04
C LYS A 67 -0.45 17.03 13.17
N ASN A 68 -0.90 15.78 13.26
CA ASN A 68 -1.76 15.32 14.34
C ASN A 68 -1.03 15.29 15.68
N ILE A 69 0.24 14.87 15.72
CA ILE A 69 1.08 14.88 16.92
C ILE A 69 1.21 16.30 17.47
N TYR A 70 1.60 17.27 16.63
CA TYR A 70 1.72 18.68 17.04
C TYR A 70 0.38 19.32 17.44
N LYS A 71 -0.76 18.76 16.99
CA LYS A 71 -2.09 19.22 17.40
C LYS A 71 -2.56 18.59 18.71
N LYS A 72 -2.20 17.32 18.97
CA LYS A 72 -2.68 16.54 20.14
C LYS A 72 -1.80 16.77 21.38
N PHE A 73 -0.50 16.97 21.22
CA PHE A 73 0.44 17.07 22.34
C PHE A 73 1.06 18.47 22.44
N ILE A 74 1.09 19.02 23.66
CA ILE A 74 1.78 20.29 23.97
C ILE A 74 3.30 20.11 23.92
N ILE A 75 3.79 18.93 24.33
CA ILE A 75 5.21 18.59 24.33
C ILE A 75 5.40 17.44 23.33
N VAL A 76 6.15 17.71 22.27
CA VAL A 76 6.52 16.70 21.28
C VAL A 76 7.93 16.21 21.59
N ASP A 77 8.03 14.98 22.08
CA ASP A 77 9.34 14.33 22.30
C ASP A 77 9.84 13.66 21.02
N SER A 78 11.16 13.50 20.92
CA SER A 78 11.84 12.82 19.82
C SER A 78 11.31 11.40 19.63
N PHE A 79 11.00 10.67 20.70
CA PHE A 79 10.42 9.32 20.59
C PHE A 79 9.11 9.28 19.79
N ASN A 80 8.27 10.31 19.86
CA ASN A 80 7.04 10.40 19.08
C ASN A 80 7.32 10.51 17.57
N LEU A 81 8.40 11.20 17.20
CA LEU A 81 8.81 11.34 15.79
C LEU A 81 9.53 10.10 15.27
N TRP A 82 10.35 9.45 16.11
CA TRP A 82 11.02 8.18 15.76
C TRP A 82 10.02 7.07 15.47
N TYR A 83 8.88 7.05 16.18
CA TYR A 83 7.82 6.09 15.91
C TYR A 83 7.26 6.18 14.48
N LEU A 84 7.18 7.38 13.89
CA LEU A 84 6.75 7.55 12.50
C LEU A 84 7.68 6.83 11.52
N ILE A 85 8.98 6.78 11.82
CA ILE A 85 9.97 6.08 11.00
C ILE A 85 9.82 4.57 11.16
N PHE A 86 9.54 4.07 12.37
CA PHE A 86 9.31 2.64 12.62
C PHE A 86 8.08 2.07 11.91
N LYS A 87 7.17 2.92 11.39
CA LYS A 87 6.05 2.50 10.54
C LYS A 87 6.45 2.20 9.09
N TYR A 88 7.61 2.67 8.63
CA TYR A 88 8.04 2.50 7.23
C TYR A 88 8.17 1.01 6.84
N PRO A 89 8.80 0.14 7.64
CA PRO A 89 8.85 -1.29 7.33
C PRO A 89 7.48 -1.93 7.13
N VAL A 90 6.46 -1.52 7.90
CA VAL A 90 5.09 -2.03 7.78
C VAL A 90 4.44 -1.55 6.47
N ARG A 91 4.65 -0.29 6.07
CA ARG A 91 4.12 0.24 4.81
C ARG A 91 4.83 -0.38 3.60
N TRP A 92 6.14 -0.57 3.69
CA TRP A 92 6.92 -1.20 2.63
C TRP A 92 6.58 -2.68 2.46
N SER A 93 6.30 -3.42 3.53
CA SER A 93 5.90 -4.83 3.42
C SER A 93 4.60 -5.00 2.62
N ILE A 94 3.63 -4.09 2.79
CA ILE A 94 2.41 -4.03 1.96
C ILE A 94 2.76 -3.76 0.50
N GLY A 95 3.64 -2.79 0.23
CA GLY A 95 4.11 -2.50 -1.13
C GLY A 95 4.83 -3.68 -1.80
N ILE A 96 5.64 -4.43 -1.05
CA ILE A 96 6.32 -5.64 -1.54
C ILE A 96 5.28 -6.71 -1.89
N LEU A 97 4.30 -6.96 -1.01
CA LEU A 97 3.22 -7.91 -1.26
C LEU A 97 2.43 -7.56 -2.53
N GLU A 98 2.17 -6.28 -2.74
CA GLU A 98 1.48 -5.79 -3.93
C GLU A 98 2.26 -6.09 -5.23
N ILE A 99 3.56 -5.77 -5.23
CA ILE A 99 4.43 -6.05 -6.38
C ILE A 99 4.51 -7.55 -6.68
N LEU A 100 4.57 -8.39 -5.63
CA LEU A 100 4.59 -9.85 -5.77
C LEU A 100 3.26 -10.39 -6.32
N PHE A 101 2.13 -9.89 -5.81
CA PHE A 101 0.79 -10.26 -6.27
C PHE A 101 0.62 -9.96 -7.77
N LEU A 102 0.95 -8.74 -8.17
CA LEU A 102 0.89 -8.29 -9.55
C LEU A 102 1.85 -9.06 -10.47
N SER A 103 3.06 -9.36 -10.01
CA SER A 103 4.02 -10.17 -10.79
C SER A 103 3.49 -11.58 -11.06
N LYS A 104 2.91 -12.24 -10.04
CA LYS A 104 2.29 -13.57 -10.20
C LYS A 104 1.08 -13.54 -11.15
N LEU A 105 0.26 -12.49 -11.09
CA LEU A 105 -0.86 -12.33 -12.04
C LEU A 105 -0.37 -12.22 -13.49
N SER A 106 0.70 -11.44 -13.71
CA SER A 106 1.28 -11.29 -15.04
C SER A 106 1.85 -12.60 -15.60
N GLU A 107 2.49 -13.43 -14.78
CA GLU A 107 3.00 -14.75 -15.19
C GLU A 107 1.87 -15.70 -15.60
N LYS A 108 0.81 -15.77 -14.80
CA LYS A 108 -0.36 -16.61 -15.07
C LYS A 108 -1.03 -16.24 -16.40
N GLN A 109 -1.09 -14.95 -16.72
CA GLN A 109 -1.61 -14.47 -18.00
C GLN A 109 -0.70 -14.83 -19.18
N SER A 110 0.62 -14.65 -19.04
CA SER A 110 1.59 -15.04 -20.09
C SER A 110 1.48 -16.53 -20.43
N ALA A 111 1.34 -17.39 -19.42
CA ALA A 111 1.12 -18.82 -19.62
C ALA A 111 -0.21 -19.11 -20.35
N THR A 112 -1.32 -18.50 -19.90
CA THR A 112 -2.66 -18.71 -20.50
C THR A 112 -2.71 -18.25 -21.96
N ASN A 113 -2.11 -17.10 -22.29
CA ASN A 113 -2.06 -16.57 -23.65
C ASN A 113 -1.21 -17.46 -24.58
N SER A 114 -0.11 -18.03 -24.07
CA SER A 114 0.75 -18.95 -24.84
C SER A 114 0.04 -20.27 -25.19
N LEU A 115 -0.79 -20.78 -24.29
CA LEU A 115 -1.62 -21.97 -24.51
C LEU A 115 -2.73 -21.71 -25.53
N SER A 116 -3.42 -20.56 -25.42
CA SER A 116 -4.45 -20.16 -26.40
C SER A 116 -3.88 -19.91 -27.80
N ALA A 117 -2.63 -19.45 -27.91
CA ALA A 117 -1.97 -19.24 -29.20
C ALA A 117 -1.53 -20.54 -29.88
N LYS A 118 -1.25 -21.60 -29.10
CA LYS A 118 -0.86 -22.92 -29.64
C LYS A 118 -2.04 -23.79 -30.07
N ASN A 119 -3.26 -23.54 -29.59
CA ASN A 119 -4.48 -24.25 -29.99
C ASN A 119 -5.52 -23.30 -30.63
N PRO A 120 -5.31 -22.84 -31.88
CA PRO A 120 -6.30 -22.04 -32.60
C PRO A 120 -7.56 -22.84 -32.99
N GLN A 121 -7.53 -24.17 -32.96
CA GLN A 121 -8.59 -25.05 -33.48
C GLN A 121 -9.73 -25.40 -32.50
N GLN A 122 -9.80 -24.79 -31.32
CA GLN A 122 -10.88 -25.04 -30.35
C GLN A 122 -11.97 -23.94 -30.35
N LYS A 123 -12.01 -23.13 -31.41
CA LYS A 123 -13.13 -22.24 -31.76
C LYS A 123 -13.84 -22.79 -32.98
N CYS A 124 -14.52 -23.91 -32.84
CA CYS A 124 -15.60 -24.32 -33.72
C CYS A 124 -16.85 -24.47 -32.86
#